data_AF-A0A7J7IRB3-F1
#
_entry.id   AF-A0A7J7IRB3-F1
#
_cell.length_a   1.000
_cell.length_b   1.000
_cell.length_c   1.000
_cell.angle_alpha   90.00
_cell.angle_beta   90.00
_cell.angle_gamma   90.00
#
_symmetry.space_group_name_H-M   'P 1'
#
loop_
_entity.id
_entity.type
_entity.pdbx_description
1 polymer ?
#
loop_
_entity_poly.entity_id
_entity_poly.type
_entity_poly.pdbx_seq_one_letter_code
_entity_poly.pdbx_strand_id
1 'polypeptide(L)'
;MSGKTPTPSLKHLAKEADTLKKKLDKLQKECATVFNNPSASNRQDKLKRFYQDCVDMRNDMTDLNNRITKMTKADEPTKMSNFDSKKDDEVKRLTKMLDQVKEMEKKLEPDETEEDYYRKIKEELNSEEDGVDEDEEYEEEGGRRRRGCVDRVF
;
A
#
# COMPACT_ATOMS: atom_id res chain seq x y z
N MET A 1 -20.43 40.08 -9.77
CA MET A 1 -20.57 39.73 -8.34
C MET A 1 -19.70 38.52 -8.08
N SER A 2 -18.56 38.69 -7.41
CA SER A 2 -17.66 37.56 -7.12
C SER A 2 -18.29 36.69 -6.04
N GLY A 3 -18.89 35.58 -6.45
CA GLY A 3 -19.39 34.54 -5.55
C GLY A 3 -18.21 33.92 -4.82
N LYS A 4 -17.85 34.48 -3.67
CA LYS A 4 -16.97 33.81 -2.72
C LYS A 4 -17.67 32.52 -2.32
N THR A 5 -17.12 31.38 -2.73
CA THR A 5 -17.56 30.08 -2.22
C THR A 5 -17.50 30.14 -0.69
N PRO A 6 -18.55 29.70 0.02
CA PRO A 6 -18.55 29.77 1.47
C PRO A 6 -17.39 28.94 1.99
N THR A 7 -16.55 29.56 2.82
CA THR A 7 -15.48 28.88 3.55
C THR A 7 -16.09 27.73 4.36
N PRO A 8 -15.54 26.51 4.27
CA PRO A 8 -16.08 25.37 4.99
C PRO A 8 -15.94 25.59 6.49
N SER A 9 -17.03 25.37 7.24
CA SER A 9 -17.06 25.47 8.71
C SER A 9 -16.08 24.49 9.39
N LEU A 10 -15.70 24.75 10.64
CA LEU A 10 -14.86 23.88 11.46
C LEU A 10 -15.47 22.47 11.57
N LYS A 11 -16.81 22.39 11.66
CA LYS A 11 -17.53 21.10 11.69
C LYS A 11 -17.34 20.31 10.40
N HIS A 12 -17.25 20.98 9.25
CA HIS A 12 -17.01 20.32 7.97
C HIS A 12 -15.58 19.80 7.91
N LEU A 13 -14.60 20.64 8.28
CA LEU A 13 -13.20 20.25 8.35
C LEU A 13 -12.95 19.09 9.34
N ALA A 14 -13.63 19.09 10.48
CA ALA A 14 -13.56 17.99 11.44
C ALA A 14 -14.11 16.66 10.87
N LYS A 15 -15.14 16.70 10.00
CA LYS A 15 -15.62 15.51 9.29
C LYS A 15 -14.64 15.01 8.23
N GLU A 16 -13.94 15.92 7.55
CA GLU A 16 -12.83 15.57 6.65
C GLU A 16 -11.74 14.83 7.46
N ALA A 17 -11.37 15.36 8.64
CA ALA A 17 -10.41 14.74 9.54
C ALA A 17 -10.86 13.36 10.04
N ASP A 18 -12.14 13.18 10.39
CA ASP A 18 -12.70 11.88 10.77
C ASP A 18 -12.62 10.85 9.63
N THR A 19 -12.76 11.31 8.39
CA THR A 19 -12.65 10.45 7.20
C THR A 19 -11.21 10.02 6.99
N LEU A 20 -10.25 10.95 7.13
CA LEU A 20 -8.82 10.64 7.06
C LEU A 20 -8.41 9.67 8.18
N LYS A 21 -8.94 9.84 9.40
CA LYS A 21 -8.71 8.90 10.51
C LYS A 21 -9.16 7.49 10.16
N LYS A 22 -10.36 7.31 9.61
CA LYS A 22 -10.86 5.99 9.20
C LYS A 22 -9.98 5.35 8.13
N LYS A 23 -9.46 6.14 7.19
CA LYS A 23 -8.51 5.66 6.18
C LYS A 23 -7.19 5.22 6.84
N LEU A 24 -6.66 6.01 7.78
CA LEU A 24 -5.46 5.68 8.54
C LEU A 24 -5.62 4.36 9.32
N ASP A 25 -6.72 4.22 10.07
CA ASP A 25 -7.01 3.02 10.85
C ASP A 25 -7.12 1.77 9.95
N LYS A 26 -7.66 1.93 8.74
CA LYS A 26 -7.74 0.87 7.74
C LYS A 26 -6.36 0.51 7.20
N LEU A 27 -5.57 1.51 6.79
CA LEU A 27 -4.23 1.32 6.26
C LEU A 27 -3.31 0.64 7.28
N GLN A 28 -3.42 1.01 8.56
CA GLN A 28 -2.68 0.35 9.66
C GLN A 28 -2.97 -1.15 9.74
N LYS A 29 -4.24 -1.55 9.63
CA LYS A 29 -4.64 -2.97 9.66
C LYS A 29 -4.13 -3.73 8.44
N GLU A 30 -4.20 -3.11 7.27
CA GLU A 30 -3.71 -3.71 6.02
C GLU A 30 -2.19 -3.88 6.06
N CYS A 31 -1.45 -2.86 6.52
CA CYS A 31 0.00 -2.94 6.74
C CYS A 31 0.35 -4.05 7.72
N ALA A 32 -0.31 -4.12 8.88
CA ALA A 32 -0.06 -5.18 9.86
C ALA A 32 -0.30 -6.59 9.29
N THR A 33 -1.29 -6.76 8.42
CA THR A 33 -1.57 -8.04 7.77
C THR A 33 -0.45 -8.46 6.82
N VAL A 34 0.12 -7.51 6.07
CA VAL A 34 1.23 -7.79 5.15
C VAL A 34 2.55 -8.00 5.91
N PHE A 35 2.81 -7.25 6.98
CA PHE A 35 4.00 -7.46 7.82
C PHE A 35 3.98 -8.82 8.52
N ASN A 36 2.82 -9.29 8.96
CA ASN A 36 2.67 -10.60 9.60
C ASN A 36 2.64 -11.78 8.62
N ASN A 37 2.62 -11.54 7.31
CA ASN A 37 2.63 -12.58 6.28
C ASN A 37 3.80 -12.37 5.29
N PRO A 38 5.03 -12.75 5.68
CA PRO A 38 6.22 -12.55 4.85
C PRO A 38 6.19 -13.31 3.52
N SER A 39 5.45 -14.43 3.45
CA SER A 39 5.31 -15.25 2.22
C SER A 39 4.23 -14.76 1.27
N ALA A 40 3.60 -13.60 1.53
CA ALA A 40 2.55 -13.07 0.67
C ALA A 40 3.10 -12.72 -0.72
N SER A 41 2.44 -13.21 -1.78
CA SER A 41 2.76 -12.77 -3.13
C SER A 41 2.55 -11.26 -3.25
N ASN A 42 3.44 -10.62 -4.01
CA ASN A 42 3.46 -9.18 -4.25
C ASN A 42 3.59 -8.35 -2.95
N ARG A 43 4.24 -8.88 -1.90
CA ARG A 43 4.51 -8.16 -0.65
C ARG A 43 5.18 -6.81 -0.93
N GLN A 44 6.23 -6.81 -1.74
CA GLN A 44 6.99 -5.61 -2.06
C GLN A 44 6.14 -4.54 -2.78
N ASP A 45 5.34 -4.93 -3.76
CA ASP A 45 4.42 -3.99 -4.45
C ASP A 45 3.37 -3.42 -3.49
N LYS A 46 2.87 -4.24 -2.54
CA LYS A 46 1.94 -3.78 -1.51
C LYS A 46 2.61 -2.80 -0.54
N LEU A 47 3.84 -3.08 -0.11
CA LEU A 47 4.59 -2.17 0.77
C LEU A 47 4.86 -0.82 0.09
N LYS A 48 5.28 -0.84 -1.20
CA LYS A 48 5.45 0.39 -2.00
C LYS A 48 4.15 1.18 -2.14
N ARG A 49 3.03 0.50 -2.39
CA ARG A 49 1.70 1.15 -2.43
C ARG A 49 1.32 1.74 -1.08
N PHE A 50 1.50 1.01 0.01
CA PHE A 50 1.19 1.50 1.35
C PHE A 50 2.06 2.69 1.74
N TYR A 51 3.35 2.69 1.35
CA TYR A 51 4.22 3.84 1.53
C TYR A 51 3.67 5.07 0.80
N GLN A 52 3.29 4.92 -0.48
CA GLN A 52 2.67 6.01 -1.24
C GLN A 52 1.35 6.49 -0.61
N ASP A 53 0.49 5.57 -0.17
CA ASP A 53 -0.77 5.90 0.51
C ASP A 53 -0.52 6.68 1.81
N CYS A 54 0.57 6.37 2.54
CA CYS A 54 0.97 7.15 3.72
C CYS A 54 1.40 8.56 3.35
N VAL A 55 2.22 8.71 2.29
CA VAL A 55 2.68 10.02 1.80
C VAL A 55 1.51 10.90 1.37
N ASP A 56 0.57 10.34 0.60
CA ASP A 56 -0.61 11.06 0.14
C ASP A 56 -1.48 11.47 1.34
N MET A 57 -1.68 10.57 2.30
CA MET A 57 -2.44 10.86 3.52
C MET A 57 -1.78 11.91 4.40
N ARG A 58 -0.44 11.92 4.50
CA ARG A 58 0.31 12.97 5.20
C ARG A 58 0.10 14.33 4.55
N ASN A 59 0.12 14.40 3.22
CA ASN A 59 -0.14 15.63 2.49
C ASN A 59 -1.58 16.13 2.73
N ASP A 60 -2.57 15.26 2.59
CA ASP A 60 -3.99 15.57 2.86
C ASP A 60 -4.20 16.09 4.29
N MET A 61 -3.62 15.41 5.30
CA MET A 61 -3.71 15.83 6.70
C MET A 61 -2.97 17.14 6.98
N THR A 62 -1.85 17.39 6.30
CA THR A 62 -1.09 18.65 6.42
C THR A 62 -1.89 19.80 5.85
N ASP A 63 -2.49 19.62 4.68
CA ASP A 63 -3.35 20.63 4.04
C ASP A 63 -4.59 20.93 4.88
N LEU A 64 -5.22 19.90 5.44
CA LEU A 64 -6.35 20.06 6.34
C LEU A 64 -5.96 20.80 7.63
N ASN A 65 -4.81 20.46 8.22
CA ASN A 65 -4.28 21.15 9.40
C ASN A 65 -3.98 22.62 9.11
N ASN A 66 -3.40 22.92 7.94
CA ASN A 66 -3.16 24.28 7.48
C ASN A 66 -4.47 25.06 7.30
N ARG A 67 -5.52 24.44 6.73
CA ARG A 67 -6.85 25.04 6.58
C ARG A 67 -7.46 25.39 7.94
N ILE A 68 -7.44 24.45 8.89
CA ILE A 68 -7.99 24.66 10.24
C ILE A 68 -7.19 25.73 10.99
N THR A 69 -5.86 25.69 10.91
CA THR A 69 -4.97 26.66 11.58
C THR A 69 -5.18 28.08 11.07
N LYS A 70 -5.41 28.27 9.76
CA LYS A 70 -5.68 29.58 9.16
C LYS A 70 -7.11 30.08 9.41
N MET A 71 -8.02 29.20 9.82
CA MET A 71 -9.42 29.55 10.02
C MET A 71 -9.61 30.47 11.21
N THR A 72 -10.44 31.49 11.04
CA THR A 72 -10.79 32.45 12.08
C THR A 72 -12.27 32.35 12.44
N LYS A 73 -12.65 32.94 13.56
CA LYS A 73 -14.05 32.99 14.01
C LYS A 73 -14.98 33.71 13.02
N ALA A 74 -14.43 34.56 12.14
CA ALA A 74 -15.20 35.27 11.11
C ALA A 74 -15.55 34.38 9.91
N ASP A 75 -14.77 33.30 9.68
CA ASP A 75 -15.01 32.34 8.59
C ASP A 75 -16.11 31.33 8.93
N GLU A 76 -16.55 31.31 10.19
CA GLU A 76 -17.63 30.45 10.66
C GLU A 76 -19.01 31.01 10.28
N PRO A 77 -19.83 30.26 9.52
CA PRO A 77 -21.19 30.70 9.19
C PRO A 77 -22.09 30.84 10.42
N THR A 78 -21.75 30.20 11.55
CA THR A 78 -22.49 30.33 12.80
C THR A 78 -21.57 30.75 13.93
N LYS A 79 -21.94 31.80 14.67
CA LYS A 79 -21.19 32.25 15.85
C LYS A 79 -21.04 31.10 16.85
N MET A 80 -19.80 30.67 17.05
CA MET A 80 -19.44 29.64 18.01
C MET A 80 -18.70 30.28 19.18
N SER A 81 -19.22 30.14 20.40
CA SER A 81 -18.62 30.73 21.60
C SER A 81 -17.27 30.08 21.95
N ASN A 82 -17.14 28.78 21.71
CA ASN A 82 -15.94 27.97 21.95
C ASN A 82 -15.15 27.65 20.68
N PHE A 83 -15.14 28.57 19.71
CA PHE A 83 -14.45 28.38 18.44
C PHE A 83 -12.96 28.06 18.62
N ASP A 84 -12.23 28.92 19.33
CA ASP A 84 -10.77 28.82 19.47
C ASP A 84 -10.38 27.51 20.18
N SER A 85 -11.08 27.16 21.27
CA SER A 85 -10.87 25.89 21.97
C SER A 85 -11.07 24.68 21.06
N LYS A 86 -12.15 24.65 20.27
CA LYS A 86 -12.41 23.52 19.36
C LYS A 86 -11.42 23.45 18.21
N LYS A 87 -10.98 24.60 17.70
CA LYS A 87 -9.94 24.69 16.68
C LYS A 87 -8.64 24.10 17.23
N ASP A 88 -8.23 24.51 18.42
CA ASP A 88 -7.01 24.00 19.06
C ASP A 88 -7.07 22.50 19.32
N ASP A 89 -8.22 21.98 19.77
CA ASP A 89 -8.42 20.55 19.97
C ASP A 89 -8.30 19.78 18.65
N GLU A 90 -8.86 20.31 17.56
CA GLU A 90 -8.78 19.69 16.23
C GLU A 90 -7.36 19.73 15.67
N VAL A 91 -6.63 20.85 15.84
CA VAL A 91 -5.21 20.96 15.45
C VAL A 91 -4.36 19.95 16.21
N LYS A 92 -4.56 19.81 17.53
CA LYS A 92 -3.86 18.79 18.33
C LYS A 92 -4.18 17.39 17.85
N ARG A 93 -5.43 17.12 17.49
CA ARG A 93 -5.86 15.82 16.98
C ARG A 93 -5.20 15.49 15.65
N LEU A 94 -5.19 16.43 14.70
CA LEU A 94 -4.53 16.27 13.40
C LEU A 94 -3.01 16.10 13.53
N THR A 95 -2.39 16.84 14.45
CA THR A 95 -0.94 16.70 14.73
C THR A 95 -0.62 15.28 15.19
N LYS A 96 -1.40 14.72 16.12
CA LYS A 96 -1.23 13.32 16.55
C LYS A 96 -1.39 12.32 15.39
N MET A 97 -2.36 12.54 14.50
CA MET A 97 -2.56 11.67 13.34
C MET A 97 -1.41 11.79 12.33
N LEU A 98 -0.87 13.00 12.11
CA LEU A 98 0.32 13.21 11.29
C LEU A 98 1.53 12.47 11.86
N ASP A 99 1.73 12.48 13.17
CA ASP A 99 2.82 11.74 13.80
C ASP A 99 2.65 10.22 13.61
N GLN A 100 1.41 9.71 13.71
CA GLN A 100 1.12 8.30 13.43
C GLN A 100 1.42 7.91 11.97
N VAL A 101 1.07 8.75 11.01
CA VAL A 101 1.37 8.51 9.59
C VAL A 101 2.88 8.50 9.37
N LYS A 102 3.63 9.46 9.93
CA LYS A 102 5.10 9.50 9.82
C LYS A 102 5.77 8.25 10.40
N GLU A 103 5.28 7.76 11.53
CA GLU A 103 5.79 6.53 12.13
C GLU A 103 5.48 5.29 11.27
N MET A 104 4.39 5.31 10.50
CA MET A 104 4.11 4.28 9.50
C MET A 104 4.99 4.41 8.26
N GLU A 105 5.19 5.63 7.75
CA GLU A 105 6.09 5.90 6.62
C GLU A 105 7.48 5.32 6.91
N LYS A 106 8.06 5.60 8.09
CA LYS A 106 9.36 5.04 8.50
C LYS A 106 9.42 3.53 8.54
N LYS A 107 8.31 2.85 8.86
CA LYS A 107 8.23 1.38 8.91
C LYS A 107 8.04 0.76 7.53
N LEU A 108 7.49 1.53 6.61
CA LEU A 108 7.22 1.13 5.22
C LEU A 108 8.31 1.62 4.27
N GLU A 109 9.24 2.45 4.75
CA GLU A 109 10.40 2.91 4.01
C GLU A 109 11.16 1.66 3.54
N PRO A 110 11.36 1.51 2.23
CA PRO A 110 12.04 0.33 1.70
C PRO A 110 13.48 0.35 2.23
N ASP A 111 13.81 -0.64 3.05
CA ASP A 111 15.17 -0.82 3.53
C ASP A 111 16.03 -1.19 2.31
N GLU A 112 17.02 -0.34 1.97
CA GLU A 112 17.89 -0.54 0.79
C GLU A 112 18.54 -1.94 0.78
N THR A 113 18.73 -2.53 1.97
CA THR A 113 19.24 -3.88 2.16
C THR A 113 18.28 -5.02 1.81
N GLU A 114 16.96 -4.87 1.94
CA GLU A 114 16.02 -5.94 1.51
C GLU A 114 16.01 -6.04 -0.02
N GLU A 115 15.99 -4.92 -0.75
CA GLU A 115 15.98 -4.97 -2.22
C GLU A 115 17.27 -5.58 -2.79
N ASP A 116 18.44 -5.27 -2.23
CA ASP A 116 19.72 -5.88 -2.64
C ASP A 116 19.85 -7.35 -2.21
N TYR A 117 19.33 -7.73 -1.04
CA TYR A 117 19.31 -9.13 -0.60
C TYR A 117 18.44 -10.00 -1.51
N TYR A 118 17.25 -9.52 -1.88
CA TYR A 118 16.37 -10.25 -2.80
C TYR A 118 16.86 -10.20 -4.25
N ARG A 119 17.54 -9.14 -4.68
CA ARG A 119 18.17 -9.08 -6.01
C ARG A 119 19.28 -10.12 -6.14
N LYS A 120 20.14 -10.25 -5.11
CA LYS A 120 21.17 -11.30 -5.06
C LYS A 120 20.58 -12.70 -5.09
N ILE A 121 19.56 -12.98 -4.28
CA ILE A 121 18.91 -14.31 -4.28
C ILE A 121 18.25 -14.60 -5.64
N LYS A 122 17.65 -13.59 -6.28
CA LYS A 122 17.04 -13.75 -7.61
C LYS A 122 18.08 -13.94 -8.70
N GLU A 123 19.23 -13.27 -8.63
CA GLU A 123 20.36 -13.48 -9.54
C GLU A 123 21.02 -14.85 -9.34
N GLU A 124 21.16 -15.31 -8.09
CA GLU A 124 21.69 -16.65 -7.77
C GLU A 124 20.76 -17.76 -8.31
N LEU A 125 19.44 -17.64 -8.14
CA LEU A 125 18.47 -18.61 -8.65
C LEU A 125 18.32 -18.61 -10.18
N ASN A 126 18.59 -17.48 -10.86
CA ASN A 126 18.56 -17.40 -12.33
C ASN A 126 19.88 -17.79 -12.98
N SER A 127 20.93 -18.06 -12.19
CA SER A 127 22.26 -18.42 -12.67
C SER A 127 22.56 -19.93 -12.57
N GLU A 128 21.57 -20.75 -12.16
CA GLU A 128 21.64 -22.23 -12.10
C GLU A 128 20.80 -22.94 -13.19
N GLU A 129 20.43 -22.24 -14.27
CA GLU A 129 19.77 -22.86 -15.43
C GLU A 129 20.56 -22.56 -16.71
N ASP A 130 21.76 -23.13 -16.83
CA ASP A 130 22.37 -23.39 -18.14
C ASP A 130 23.31 -24.59 -18.08
N GLY A 131 23.07 -25.57 -18.95
CA GLY A 131 24.07 -26.57 -19.31
C GLY A 131 23.72 -28.04 -19.07
N VAL A 132 22.71 -28.58 -19.76
CA VAL A 132 22.87 -29.89 -20.44
C VAL A 132 22.07 -29.88 -21.76
N ASP A 133 22.75 -29.47 -22.83
CA ASP A 133 22.42 -29.81 -24.21
C ASP A 133 23.32 -31.00 -24.58
N GLU A 134 22.74 -32.18 -24.76
CA GLU A 134 23.37 -33.29 -25.50
C GLU A 134 22.31 -33.93 -26.40
N ASP A 135 22.30 -33.46 -27.64
CA ASP A 135 21.87 -34.17 -28.84
C ASP A 135 22.43 -35.61 -28.85
N GLU A 136 21.57 -36.62 -28.98
CA GLU A 136 21.95 -37.86 -29.69
C GLU A 136 20.80 -38.31 -30.62
N GLU A 137 21.04 -38.05 -31.90
CA GLU A 137 20.35 -38.50 -33.09
C GLU A 137 20.56 -40.01 -33.32
N TYR A 138 19.47 -40.77 -33.53
CA TYR A 138 19.52 -42.08 -34.21
C TYR A 138 18.30 -42.23 -35.12
N GLU A 139 18.57 -42.35 -36.42
CA GLU A 139 17.58 -42.52 -37.51
C GLU A 139 17.00 -43.94 -37.62
N GLU A 140 15.79 -44.00 -38.22
CA GLU A 140 15.17 -45.01 -39.11
C GLU A 140 15.31 -46.53 -38.79
N GLU A 141 14.34 -47.42 -39.01
CA GLU A 141 13.28 -47.50 -40.00
C GLU A 141 12.35 -48.69 -39.62
N GLY A 142 11.15 -48.77 -40.23
CA GLY A 142 10.57 -50.07 -40.57
C GLY A 142 9.33 -50.52 -39.78
N GLY A 143 8.15 -50.08 -40.22
CA GLY A 143 6.87 -50.63 -39.75
C GLY A 143 6.53 -52.03 -40.27
N ARG A 144 5.51 -52.67 -39.66
CA ARG A 144 4.45 -53.47 -40.32
C ARG A 144 3.46 -54.08 -39.30
N ARG A 145 2.24 -53.56 -39.36
CA ARG A 145 0.94 -54.28 -39.44
C ARG A 145 0.76 -55.66 -38.75
N ARG A 146 -0.31 -55.68 -37.94
CA ARG A 146 -1.48 -56.60 -37.94
C ARG A 146 -1.40 -57.95 -37.22
N ARG A 147 -2.53 -58.23 -36.55
CA ARG A 147 -3.12 -59.53 -36.11
C ARG A 147 -2.36 -60.16 -34.93
N GLY A 148 -2.96 -60.42 -33.77
CA GLY A 148 -4.28 -60.99 -33.50
C GLY A 148 -4.07 -62.40 -32.95
N CYS A 149 -4.81 -62.79 -31.90
CA CYS A 149 -4.93 -64.17 -31.37
C CYS A 149 -3.66 -64.72 -30.65
N VAL A 150 -3.68 -65.51 -29.58
CA VAL A 150 -4.70 -66.17 -28.73
C VAL A 150 -4.03 -66.52 -27.37
N ASP A 151 -4.86 -66.73 -26.34
CA ASP A 151 -4.80 -67.84 -25.36
C ASP A 151 -3.81 -67.87 -24.15
N ARG A 152 -4.45 -67.83 -22.96
CA ARG A 152 -4.57 -68.92 -21.96
C ARG A 152 -3.60 -69.05 -20.76
N VAL A 153 -4.27 -69.30 -19.63
CA VAL A 153 -3.90 -70.04 -18.40
C VAL A 153 -2.85 -69.39 -17.50
N PHE A 154 -3.24 -68.97 -16.29
CA PHE A 154 -3.25 -69.81 -15.08
C PHE A 154 -4.33 -69.32 -14.09
#